data_AF-A0A956MZN0-F1
#
_entry.id   AF-A0A956MZN0-F1
#
_cell.length_a   1.000
_cell.length_b   1.000
_cell.length_c   1.000
_cell.angle_alpha   90.00
_cell.angle_beta   90.00
_cell.angle_gamma   90.00
#
_symmetry.space_group_name_H-M   'P 1'
#
loop_
_entity.id
_entity.type
_entity.pdbx_description
1 polymer ?
#
loop_
_entity_poly.entity_id
_entity_poly.type
_entity_poly.pdbx_seq_one_letter_code
_entity_poly.pdbx_strand_id
1 'polypeptide(L)' 'NKVAPPFKVAETKMLYGIGISFEDELIDICVDKDIIKKSGSWFSYGDTKLGQGQGNVRDLLRDNPELVEELLEKLEE' A
#
# COMPACT_ATOMS: atom_id res chain seq x y z
N ASN A 1 -24.69 -4.91 0.77
CA ASN A 1 -24.45 -3.51 0.38
C ASN A 1 -25.58 -3.07 -0.55
N LYS A 2 -26.27 -1.96 -0.27
CA LYS A 2 -27.34 -1.38 -1.13
C LYS A 2 -26.88 -0.13 -1.90
N VAL A 3 -25.65 0.33 -1.65
CA VAL A 3 -25.06 1.55 -2.23
C VAL A 3 -24.00 1.22 -3.28
N ALA A 4 -23.51 -0.02 -3.30
CA ALA A 4 -22.53 -0.52 -4.26
C ALA A 4 -22.75 -2.02 -4.55
N PRO A 5 -22.12 -2.56 -5.62
CA PRO A 5 -22.24 -3.98 -5.99
C PRO A 5 -21.95 -4.91 -4.81
N PRO A 6 -22.82 -5.91 -4.55
CA PRO A 6 -22.58 -6.90 -3.50
C PRO A 6 -21.42 -7.83 -3.86
N PHE A 7 -20.95 -8.60 -2.88
CA PHE A 7 -19.93 -9.66 -3.02
C PHE A 7 -18.48 -9.23 -3.26
N LYS A 8 -18.14 -7.97 -2.99
CA LYS A 8 -16.72 -7.57 -2.88
C LYS A 8 -16.11 -8.19 -1.62
N VAL A 9 -14.91 -8.75 -1.75
CA VAL A 9 -14.09 -9.29 -0.65
C VAL A 9 -12.90 -8.36 -0.48
N ALA A 10 -12.48 -8.13 0.76
CA ALA A 10 -11.26 -7.42 1.11
C ALA A 10 -10.42 -8.34 2.01
N GLU A 11 -9.12 -8.42 1.73
CA GLU A 11 -8.15 -9.13 2.56
C GLU A 11 -7.23 -8.08 3.19
N THR A 12 -7.08 -8.12 4.51
CA THR A 12 -6.21 -7.19 5.22
C THR A 12 -5.39 -7.93 6.28
N LYS A 13 -4.21 -7.38 6.58
CA LYS A 13 -3.29 -7.96 7.56
C LYS A 13 -3.56 -7.37 8.93
N MET A 14 -3.83 -8.23 9.90
CA MET A 14 -3.99 -7.83 11.30
C MET A 14 -2.67 -8.02 12.06
N LEU A 15 -2.06 -6.92 12.49
CA LEU A 15 -0.87 -6.92 13.31
C LEU A 15 -1.26 -6.90 14.80
N TYR A 16 -0.68 -7.80 15.58
CA TYR A 16 -0.91 -7.85 17.02
C TYR A 16 -0.42 -6.55 17.68
N GLY A 17 -1.29 -5.90 18.47
CA GLY A 17 -0.98 -4.67 19.21
C GLY A 17 -1.07 -3.37 18.40
N ILE A 18 -1.15 -3.43 17.07
CA ILE A 18 -1.26 -2.26 16.18
C ILE A 18 -2.63 -2.23 15.49
N GLY A 19 -3.23 -3.39 15.24
CA GLY A 19 -4.50 -3.52 14.56
C GLY A 19 -4.33 -3.75 13.06
N ILE A 20 -5.20 -3.15 12.25
CA ILE A 20 -5.17 -3.27 10.80
C ILE A 20 -3.95 -2.52 10.26
N SER A 21 -3.12 -3.20 9.47
CA SER A 21 -1.94 -2.58 8.86
C SER A 21 -2.34 -1.88 7.56
N PHE A 22 -2.76 -0.63 7.69
CA PHE A 22 -3.17 0.19 6.56
C PHE A 22 -2.07 0.33 5.50
N GLU A 23 -0.82 0.50 5.94
CA GLU A 23 0.28 0.75 5.03
C GLU A 23 0.68 -0.51 4.25
N ASP A 24 0.58 -1.69 4.87
CA ASP A 24 0.80 -2.96 4.16
C ASP A 24 -0.26 -3.17 3.07
N GLU A 25 -1.52 -2.85 3.36
CA GLU A 25 -2.63 -2.94 2.41
C GLU A 25 -2.46 -1.91 1.28
N LEU A 26 -2.06 -0.68 1.59
CA LEU A 26 -1.76 0.35 0.60
C LEU A 26 -0.65 -0.11 -0.36
N ILE A 27 0.45 -0.66 0.17
CA ILE A 27 1.54 -1.18 -0.67
C ILE A 27 1.03 -2.29 -1.60
N ASP A 28 0.24 -3.23 -1.08
CA ASP A 28 -0.28 -4.35 -1.87
C ASP A 28 -1.19 -3.82 -3.01
N ILE A 29 -2.11 -2.89 -2.71
CA ILE A 29 -2.98 -2.27 -3.72
C ILE A 29 -2.18 -1.47 -4.75
N CYS A 30 -1.20 -0.67 -4.32
CA CYS A 30 -0.37 0.12 -5.23
C CYS A 30 0.52 -0.75 -6.13
N VAL A 31 0.97 -1.90 -5.65
CA VAL A 31 1.69 -2.89 -6.47
C VAL A 31 0.75 -3.53 -7.49
N ASP A 32 -0.45 -3.91 -7.08
CA ASP A 32 -1.47 -4.49 -7.97
C ASP A 32 -1.93 -3.50 -9.05
N LYS A 33 -1.98 -2.21 -8.73
CA LYS A 33 -2.28 -1.11 -9.66
C LYS A 33 -1.07 -0.65 -10.49
N ASP A 34 0.08 -1.31 -10.39
CA ASP A 34 1.32 -0.95 -11.10
C ASP A 34 1.89 0.46 -10.76
N ILE A 35 1.40 1.09 -9.69
CA ILE A 35 1.88 2.39 -9.18
C ILE A 35 3.24 2.21 -8.50
N ILE A 36 3.37 1.17 -7.66
CA ILE A 36 4.64 0.75 -7.07
C ILE A 36 5.17 -0.43 -7.87
N LYS A 37 6.39 -0.31 -8.38
CA LYS A 37 7.08 -1.39 -9.09
C LYS A 37 7.84 -2.26 -8.12
N LYS A 38 7.55 -3.57 -8.16
CA LYS A 38 8.26 -4.59 -7.39
C LYS A 38 9.24 -5.35 -8.29
N SER A 39 10.53 -5.15 -8.08
CA SER A 39 11.61 -5.90 -8.75
C SER A 39 12.22 -6.90 -7.78
N GLY A 40 11.62 -8.10 -7.70
CA GLY A 40 12.00 -9.12 -6.73
C GLY A 40 11.68 -8.67 -5.29
N SER A 41 12.71 -8.46 -4.47
CA SER A 41 12.56 -7.95 -3.10
C SER A 41 12.63 -6.42 -3.01
N TRP A 42 12.83 -5.70 -4.13
CA TRP A 42 12.93 -4.25 -4.15
C TRP A 42 11.61 -3.60 -4.57
N PHE A 43 11.29 -2.47 -3.95
CA PHE A 43 10.13 -1.64 -4.25
C PHE A 43 10.60 -0.25 -4.70
N SER A 44 9.99 0.25 -5.77
CA SER A 44 10.25 1.56 -6.33
C SER A 44 8.95 2.24 -6.73
N TYR A 45 8.88 3.54 -6.55
CA TYR A 45 7.77 4.38 -6.96
C TYR A 45 8.29 5.41 -7.97
N GLY A 46 7.80 5.34 -9.21
CA GLY A 46 8.42 6.05 -10.34
C GLY A 46 9.91 5.69 -10.45
N ASP A 47 10.76 6.71 -10.41
CA ASP A 47 12.23 6.57 -10.44
C ASP A 47 12.87 6.46 -9.03
N THR A 48 12.08 6.65 -7.97
CA THR A 48 12.55 6.64 -6.58
C THR A 48 12.52 5.22 -6.01
N LYS A 49 13.64 4.80 -5.39
CA LYS A 49 13.70 3.54 -4.64
C LYS A 49 13.12 3.73 -3.25
N LEU A 50 12.05 3.00 -2.93
CA LEU A 50 11.39 3.03 -1.62
C LEU A 50 12.15 2.16 -0.60
N GLY A 51 12.63 0.99 -1.04
CA GLY A 51 13.41 0.12 -0.16
C GLY A 51 13.39 -1.34 -0.57
N GLN A 52 14.11 -2.15 0.20
CA GLN A 52 14.13 -3.60 0.07
C GLN A 52 13.21 -4.23 1.12
N GLY A 53 12.24 -5.02 0.67
CA GLY A 53 11.27 -5.72 1.53
C GLY A 53 10.09 -4.85 1.95
N GLN A 54 8.91 -5.47 2.04
CA GLN A 54 7.65 -4.77 2.34
C GLN A 54 7.67 -4.09 3.72
N GLY A 55 8.29 -4.71 4.73
CA GLY A 55 8.40 -4.12 6.07
C GLY A 55 9.11 -2.77 6.09
N ASN A 56 10.21 -2.63 5.34
CA ASN A 56 10.95 -1.36 5.27
C ASN A 56 10.14 -0.27 4.54
N VAL A 57 9.40 -0.66 3.50
CA VAL A 57 8.52 0.29 2.78
C VAL A 57 7.36 0.72 3.66
N ARG A 58 6.79 -0.19 4.46
CA ARG A 58 5.77 0.16 5.45
C ARG A 58 6.29 1.19 6.44
N ASP A 59 7.48 0.96 6.99
CA ASP A 59 8.06 1.87 7.99
C ASP A 59 8.35 3.23 7.34
N LEU A 60 8.82 3.26 6.08
CA LEU A 60 8.94 4.49 5.29
C LEU A 60 7.60 5.22 5.12
N LEU A 61 6.51 4.52 4.81
CA LEU A 61 5.19 5.12 4.66
C LEU A 61 4.63 5.64 5.98
N ARG A 62 4.92 4.96 7.10
CA ARG A 62 4.56 5.44 8.45
C ARG A 62 5.26 6.73 8.80
N ASP A 63 6.53 6.84 8.44
CA ASP A 63 7.32 8.03 8.73
C ASP A 63 7.02 9.20 7.77
N ASN A 64 6.44 8.92 6.60
CA ASN A 64 6.14 9.91 5.55
C ASN A 64 4.64 9.90 5.15
N PRO A 65 3.77 10.53 5.95
CA PRO A 65 2.33 10.60 5.65
C PRO A 65 2.01 11.34 4.33
N GLU A 66 2.86 12.28 3.93
CA GLU A 66 2.76 12.97 2.64
C GLU A 66 2.85 12.03 1.43
N LEU A 67 3.73 11.02 1.50
CA LEU A 67 3.85 10.00 0.45
C LEU A 67 2.62 9.08 0.43
N VAL A 68 2.00 8.83 1.59
CA VAL A 68 0.77 8.06 1.70
C VAL A 68 -0.39 8.79 1.01
N GLU A 69 -0.56 10.08 1.26
CA GLU A 69 -1.57 10.89 0.60
C GLU A 69 -1.37 10.90 -0.93
N GLU A 70 -0.14 11.09 -1.40
CA GLU A 70 0.18 11.04 -2.83
C GLU A 70 -0.19 9.70 -3.48
N LEU A 71 0.11 8.58 -2.81
CA LEU A 71 -0.23 7.24 -3.30
C LEU A 71 -1.75 7.03 -3.33
N LEU A 72 -2.49 7.57 -2.35
CA LEU A 72 -3.95 7.49 -2.30
C LEU A 72 -4.59 8.30 -3.42
N GLU A 73 -4.13 9.52 -3.68
CA GLU A 73 -4.61 10.34 -4.80
C GLU A 73 -4.46 9.61 -6.13
N LYS A 74 -3.31 8.92 -6.34
CA LYS A 74 -3.09 8.09 -7.52
C LYS A 74 -3.95 6.84 -7.61
N LEU A 75 -4.51 6.36 -6.49
CA LEU A 75 -5.42 5.22 -6.49
C LEU A 75 -6.86 5.60 -6.90
N GLU A 76 -7.24 6.86 -6.69
CA GLU A 76 -8.55 7.42 -7.04
C GLU A 76 -8.64 7.86 -8.51
N GLU A 77 -7.51 8.18 -9.15
CA GLU A 77 -7.38 8.29 -10.62
C GLU A 77 -7.60 6.94 -11.34
#